data_AF-A0A2T7G0X7-F1
#
_entry.id   AF-A0A2T7G0X7-F1
#
_cell.length_a   1.000
_cell.length_b   1.000
_cell.length_c   1.000
_cell.angle_alpha   90.00
_cell.angle_beta   90.00
_cell.angle_gamma   90.00
#
_symmetry.space_group_name_H-M   'P 1'
#
loop_
_entity.id
_entity.type
_entity.pdbx_description
1 polymer ?
#
loop_
_entity_poly.entity_id
_entity_poly.type
_entity_poly.pdbx_seq_one_letter_code
_entity_poly.pdbx_strand_id
1 'polypeptide(L)'
;MRLLALPLLLLLAACSGKAVTEFMPGEAVVVNGYPYTVNRTAQGVTVQNFETGRTSPAVLLANAGLAAEQVTGCTVETIVKDGLANTYYATLDCEG
;
A
#
# COMPACT_ATOMS: atom_id res chain seq x y z
N MET A 1 -9.27 -46.78 -32.67
CA MET A 1 -9.90 -45.56 -32.12
C MET A 1 -10.01 -45.72 -30.61
N ARG A 2 -9.25 -44.91 -29.85
CA ARG A 2 -9.24 -44.91 -28.37
C ARG A 2 -10.10 -43.74 -27.88
N LEU A 3 -11.18 -44.06 -27.16
CA LEU A 3 -11.95 -43.21 -26.25
C LEU A 3 -12.29 -44.14 -25.06
N LEU A 4 -12.21 -43.80 -23.78
CA LEU A 4 -12.53 -42.54 -23.12
C LEU A 4 -11.52 -42.18 -22.03
N ALA A 5 -11.22 -40.89 -21.96
CA ALA A 5 -10.69 -40.21 -20.80
C ALA A 5 -11.82 -40.00 -19.77
N LEU A 6 -11.63 -40.47 -18.53
CA LEU A 6 -12.37 -39.97 -17.37
C LEU A 6 -11.50 -38.87 -16.74
N PRO A 7 -11.86 -37.57 -16.86
CA PRO A 7 -11.15 -36.53 -16.14
C PRO A 7 -11.55 -36.62 -14.68
N LEU A 8 -10.59 -37.04 -13.86
CA LEU A 8 -10.60 -36.97 -12.41
C LEU A 8 -10.68 -35.48 -12.03
N LEU A 9 -11.91 -34.99 -11.87
CA LEU A 9 -12.23 -33.68 -11.30
C LEU A 9 -11.84 -33.67 -9.81
N LEU A 10 -10.53 -33.60 -9.57
CA LEU A 10 -9.97 -33.29 -8.27
C LEU A 10 -10.34 -31.85 -7.95
N LEU A 11 -11.24 -31.73 -6.98
CA LEU A 11 -11.61 -30.53 -6.25
C LEU A 11 -10.33 -29.81 -5.79
N LEU A 12 -9.92 -28.78 -6.52
CA LEU A 12 -9.11 -27.70 -5.97
C LEU A 12 -10.00 -26.90 -5.02
N ALA A 13 -10.26 -27.48 -3.85
CA ALA A 13 -10.84 -26.79 -2.72
C ALA A 13 -9.96 -25.58 -2.44
N ALA A 14 -10.56 -24.42 -2.63
CA ALA A 14 -10.00 -23.12 -2.40
C ALA A 14 -9.14 -23.06 -1.13
N CYS A 15 -7.82 -22.96 -1.31
CA CYS A 15 -7.03 -22.12 -0.43
C CYS A 15 -7.37 -20.66 -0.79
N SER A 16 -8.58 -20.22 -0.47
CA SER A 16 -8.85 -18.80 -0.26
C SER A 16 -8.13 -18.43 1.04
N GLY A 17 -6.80 -18.34 0.93
CA GLY A 17 -5.94 -17.79 1.96
C GLY A 17 -6.43 -16.36 2.20
N LYS A 18 -7.35 -16.21 3.16
CA LYS A 18 -7.73 -14.94 3.74
C LYS A 18 -6.54 -14.42 4.56
N ALA A 19 -5.44 -14.13 3.89
CA ALA A 19 -4.47 -13.17 4.34
C ALA A 19 -4.82 -11.85 3.62
N VAL A 20 -6.03 -11.34 3.88
CA VAL A 20 -6.30 -9.94 3.59
C VAL A 20 -5.72 -9.20 4.79
N THR A 21 -4.40 -8.99 4.77
CA THR A 21 -3.84 -7.84 5.47
C THR A 21 -4.65 -6.64 4.99
N GLU A 22 -5.41 -6.02 5.89
CA GLU A 22 -6.35 -4.94 5.57
C GLU A 22 -5.64 -3.89 4.70
N PHE A 23 -5.95 -3.90 3.41
CA PHE A 23 -5.41 -2.94 2.47
C PHE A 23 -6.18 -1.64 2.69
N MET A 24 -5.49 -0.56 3.04
CA MET A 24 -6.11 0.76 3.09
C MET A 24 -6.68 1.08 1.69
N PRO A 25 -7.93 1.58 1.57
CA PRO A 25 -8.42 2.07 0.29
C PRO A 25 -7.61 3.29 -0.14
N GLY A 26 -7.31 3.46 -1.42
CA GLY A 26 -6.58 4.62 -1.89
C GLY A 26 -5.92 4.41 -3.24
N GLU A 27 -5.16 5.41 -3.66
CA GLU A 27 -4.38 5.39 -4.89
C GLU A 27 -3.04 4.69 -4.66
N ALA A 28 -2.67 3.77 -5.55
CA ALA A 28 -1.41 3.06 -5.47
C ALA A 28 -0.32 3.80 -6.28
N VAL A 29 0.82 4.05 -5.66
CA VAL A 29 1.98 4.71 -6.27
C VAL A 29 3.27 3.97 -5.90
N VAL A 30 4.26 3.98 -6.79
CA VAL A 30 5.58 3.40 -6.52
C VAL A 30 6.60 4.52 -6.41
N VAL A 31 7.26 4.61 -5.26
CA VAL A 31 8.32 5.60 -4.99
C VAL A 31 9.61 4.86 -4.71
N ASN A 32 10.64 5.14 -5.49
CA ASN A 32 11.98 4.54 -5.33
C ASN A 32 11.95 2.99 -5.26
N GLY A 33 11.04 2.37 -6.01
CA GLY A 33 10.86 0.91 -6.05
C GLY A 33 10.00 0.32 -4.93
N TYR A 34 9.45 1.15 -4.04
CA TYR A 34 8.58 0.72 -2.95
C TYR A 34 7.12 1.10 -3.25
N PRO A 35 6.18 0.14 -3.18
CA PRO A 35 4.76 0.43 -3.37
C PRO A 35 4.17 1.10 -2.13
N TYR A 36 3.38 2.14 -2.34
CA TYR A 36 2.59 2.83 -1.33
C TYR A 36 1.13 2.90 -1.78
N THR A 37 0.23 2.91 -0.80
CA THR A 37 -1.17 3.30 -1.01
C THR A 37 -1.40 4.63 -0.31
N VAL A 38 -2.00 5.59 -1.00
CA VAL A 38 -2.29 6.94 -0.49
C VAL A 38 -3.80 7.14 -0.43
N ASN A 39 -4.31 7.45 0.75
CA ASN A 39 -5.73 7.74 0.96
C ASN A 39 -5.90 9.19 1.39
N ARG A 40 -6.72 9.95 0.66
CA ARG A 40 -7.08 11.32 1.05
C ARG A 40 -8.11 11.30 2.16
N THR A 41 -7.91 12.15 3.16
CA THR A 41 -8.82 12.31 4.29
C THR A 41 -9.22 13.78 4.44
N ALA A 42 -10.18 14.08 5.31
CA ALA A 42 -10.59 15.45 5.57
C ALA A 42 -9.47 16.29 6.23
N GLN A 43 -8.47 15.65 6.85
CA GLN A 43 -7.38 16.32 7.58
C GLN A 43 -6.02 16.24 6.87
N GLY A 44 -5.93 15.64 5.68
CA GLY A 44 -4.68 15.43 4.96
C GLY A 44 -4.67 14.12 4.20
N VAL A 45 -3.62 13.31 4.36
CA VAL A 45 -3.53 11.97 3.77
C VAL A 45 -2.98 10.93 4.73
N THR A 46 -3.45 9.70 4.55
CA THR A 46 -2.84 8.51 5.13
C THR A 46 -2.04 7.81 4.03
N VAL A 47 -0.82 7.37 4.33
CA VAL A 47 0.06 6.66 3.41
C VAL A 47 0.45 5.33 4.03
N GLN A 48 0.34 4.22 3.30
CA GLN A 48 0.64 2.88 3.81
C GLN A 48 1.63 2.15 2.90
N ASN A 49 2.57 1.43 3.50
CA ASN A 49 3.47 0.49 2.82
C ASN A 49 3.55 -0.82 3.63
N PHE A 50 3.89 -1.93 2.96
CA PHE A 50 3.94 -3.27 3.56
C PHE A 50 5.36 -3.87 3.60
N GLU A 51 6.40 -3.04 3.52
CA GLU A 51 7.79 -3.49 3.66
C GLU A 51 8.05 -4.00 5.10
N THR A 52 8.80 -5.11 5.22
CA THR A 52 8.90 -5.89 6.46
C THR A 52 10.28 -5.82 7.14
N GLY A 53 11.04 -4.74 6.94
CA GLY A 53 12.15 -4.37 7.82
C GLY A 53 13.56 -4.53 7.25
N ARG A 54 13.74 -4.69 5.93
CA ARG A 54 15.07 -4.52 5.31
C ARG A 54 15.43 -3.05 5.16
N THR A 55 14.43 -2.19 5.03
CA THR A 55 14.60 -0.76 4.71
C THR A 55 14.53 0.09 5.97
N SER A 56 15.39 1.11 6.07
CA SER A 56 15.40 2.03 7.21
C SER A 56 14.04 2.74 7.35
N PRO A 57 13.47 2.85 8.58
CA PRO A 57 12.23 3.58 8.80
C PRO A 57 12.27 5.03 8.31
N ALA A 58 13.43 5.70 8.40
CA ALA A 58 13.58 7.08 7.92
C ALA A 58 13.45 7.19 6.39
N VAL A 59 13.94 6.17 5.65
CA VAL A 59 13.81 6.11 4.20
C VAL A 59 12.35 5.86 3.80
N LEU A 60 11.66 4.96 4.51
CA LEU A 60 10.24 4.69 4.27
C LEU A 60 9.38 5.92 4.58
N LEU A 61 9.68 6.68 5.65
CA LEU A 61 9.00 7.93 5.98
C LEU A 61 9.19 8.98 4.88
N ALA A 62 10.43 9.19 4.41
CA ALA A 62 10.72 10.14 3.34
C ALA A 62 9.99 9.76 2.03
N ASN A 63 10.02 8.48 1.67
CA ASN A 63 9.32 7.98 0.49
C ASN A 63 7.80 8.09 0.62
N ALA A 64 7.23 7.92 1.83
CA ALA A 64 5.82 8.14 2.09
C ALA A 64 5.41 9.61 1.89
N GLY A 65 6.27 10.55 2.29
CA GLY A 65 6.09 11.98 1.98
C GLY A 65 6.04 12.24 0.48
N LEU A 66 7.01 11.73 -0.28
CA LEU A 66 7.02 11.85 -1.74
C LEU A 66 5.79 11.20 -2.40
N ALA A 67 5.35 10.05 -1.88
CA ALA A 67 4.13 9.39 -2.37
C ALA A 67 2.90 10.29 -2.15
N ALA A 68 2.78 10.92 -0.98
CA ALA A 68 1.74 11.88 -0.70
C ALA A 68 1.77 13.07 -1.67
N GLU A 69 2.94 13.68 -1.89
CA GLU A 69 3.08 14.83 -2.80
C GLU A 69 2.75 14.46 -4.25
N GLN A 70 3.23 13.29 -4.73
CA GLN A 70 2.94 12.82 -6.09
C GLN A 70 1.45 12.57 -6.33
N VAL A 71 0.77 11.91 -5.40
CA VAL A 71 -0.67 11.62 -5.53
C VAL A 71 -1.50 12.90 -5.33
N THR A 72 -1.05 13.79 -4.44
CA THR A 72 -1.86 14.95 -4.07
C THR A 72 -1.69 16.15 -4.97
N GLY A 73 -0.49 16.35 -5.51
CA GLY A 73 -0.07 17.61 -6.14
C GLY A 73 0.22 18.73 -5.13
N CYS A 74 0.16 18.45 -3.82
CA CYS A 74 0.40 19.39 -2.74
C CYS A 74 1.77 19.14 -2.10
N THR A 75 2.26 20.07 -1.29
CA THR A 75 3.50 19.92 -0.52
C THR A 75 3.19 19.30 0.85
N VAL A 76 4.02 18.41 1.36
CA VAL A 76 3.87 17.88 2.72
C VAL A 76 4.43 18.86 3.76
N GLU A 77 3.59 19.32 4.70
CA GLU A 77 4.04 20.18 5.81
C GLU A 77 4.59 19.36 6.98
N THR A 78 3.84 18.35 7.41
CA THR A 78 4.23 17.44 8.47
C THR A 78 3.86 16.02 8.10
N ILE A 79 4.70 15.06 8.49
CA ILE A 79 4.43 13.63 8.34
C ILE A 79 4.90 12.88 9.58
N VAL A 80 4.05 11.99 10.09
CA VAL A 80 4.35 11.16 11.27
C VAL A 80 4.03 9.70 10.98
N LYS A 81 4.82 8.80 11.55
CA LYS A 81 4.54 7.36 11.51
C LYS A 81 3.56 6.97 12.61
N ASP A 82 2.59 6.14 12.28
CA ASP A 82 1.64 5.56 13.23
C ASP A 82 2.06 4.17 13.69
N GLY A 83 2.47 4.09 14.96
CA GLY A 83 2.75 2.83 15.64
C GLY A 83 3.78 1.93 14.94
N LEU A 84 3.48 0.63 14.89
CA LEU A 84 4.40 -0.40 14.40
C LEU A 84 4.27 -0.63 12.89
N ALA A 85 3.08 -0.45 12.32
CA ALA A 85 2.85 -0.59 10.88
C ALA A 85 3.53 0.57 10.12
N ASN A 86 3.91 0.34 8.86
CA ASN A 86 4.40 1.41 7.98
C ASN A 86 3.22 2.21 7.43
N THR A 87 2.44 2.78 8.35
CA THR A 87 1.36 3.72 8.11
C THR A 87 1.82 5.09 8.55
N TYR A 88 1.54 6.10 7.74
CA TYR A 88 1.97 7.48 7.96
C TYR A 88 0.80 8.42 7.77
N TYR A 89 0.73 9.46 8.60
CA TYR A 89 -0.23 10.54 8.47
C TYR A 89 0.52 11.80 8.06
N ALA A 90 0.08 12.44 6.97
CA ALA A 90 0.65 13.68 6.50
C ALA A 90 -0.39 14.78 6.40
N THR A 91 0.02 15.99 6.79
CA THR A 91 -0.69 17.25 6.50
C THR A 91 -0.10 17.87 5.24
N LEU A 92 -0.92 18.58 4.49
CA LEU A 92 -0.58 19.07 3.16
C LEU A 92 -0.86 20.57 3.06
N ASP A 93 0.03 21.27 2.37
CA ASP A 93 -0.19 22.63 1.87
C ASP A 93 -0.41 22.56 0.35
N CYS A 94 -1.60 22.98 -0.07
CA CYS A 94 -2.03 22.97 -1.47
C CYS A 94 -2.14 24.40 -2.06
N GLU A 95 -1.69 25.43 -1.34
CA GLU A 95 -1.81 26.85 -1.75
C GLU A 95 -0.59 27.39 -2.52
N GLY A 96 0.26 26.48 -3.05
CA GLY A 96 1.46 26.82 -3.83
C GLY A 96 1.24 27.78 -5.00
#